data_AF-A0AAQ3LGB6-F1
#
_entry.id   AF-A0AAQ3LGB6-F1
#
_cell.length_a   1.000
_cell.length_b   1.000
_cell.length_c   1.000
_cell.angle_alpha   90.00
_cell.angle_beta   90.00
_cell.angle_gamma   90.00
#
_symmetry.space_group_name_H-M   'P 1'
#
loop_
_entity.id
_entity.type
_entity.pdbx_description
1 polymer ?
#
loop_
_entity_poly.entity_id
_entity_poly.type
_entity_poly.pdbx_seq_one_letter_code
_entity_poly.pdbx_strand_id
1 'polypeptide(L)'
;MNIPFFKPKPFEPSFPIIPLLEREEDVLQILEAHGETKRKEPDNSDRTISQETITSESEHTRISVGIFNGKVRYTSYLTEHYDESEKKRGAKLAYFLQLHGGIEEFEEPWDNGYTIFWRNKKKKILIVFGLHCGPVRIIDENPENWKV
;
A
#
# COMPACT_ATOMS: atom_id res chain seq x y z
N MET A 1 25.39 28.30 -13.56
CA MET A 1 26.13 27.06 -13.28
C MET A 1 25.12 25.93 -13.33
N ASN A 2 25.09 25.17 -14.43
CA ASN A 2 24.14 24.06 -14.64
C ASN A 2 24.79 22.81 -14.03
N ILE A 3 24.14 22.20 -13.04
CA ILE A 3 24.60 20.92 -12.46
C ILE A 3 23.78 19.82 -13.16
N PRO A 4 24.32 19.14 -14.19
CA PRO A 4 23.74 17.89 -14.68
C PRO A 4 24.05 16.80 -13.65
N PHE A 5 23.27 15.72 -13.62
CA PHE A 5 23.35 14.58 -12.69
C PHE A 5 22.68 14.81 -11.33
N PHE A 6 21.36 14.59 -11.29
CA PHE A 6 20.75 13.37 -10.73
C PHE A 6 19.26 13.46 -11.06
N LYS A 7 18.80 12.80 -12.13
CA LYS A 7 17.38 12.44 -12.20
C LYS A 7 17.10 11.64 -10.92
N PRO A 8 16.06 11.96 -10.13
CA PRO A 8 15.72 11.15 -8.96
C PRO A 8 15.64 9.69 -9.43
N LYS A 9 16.41 8.79 -8.79
CA LYS A 9 16.28 7.37 -9.07
C LYS A 9 14.81 7.01 -8.77
N PRO A 10 14.09 6.36 -9.68
CA PRO A 10 12.74 5.92 -9.39
C PRO A 10 12.76 5.05 -8.13
N PHE A 11 11.73 5.19 -7.30
CA PHE A 11 11.55 4.28 -6.18
C PHE A 11 11.36 2.86 -6.74
N GLU A 12 12.24 1.95 -6.36
CA GLU A 12 12.21 0.54 -6.75
C GLU A 12 12.12 -0.26 -5.45
N PRO A 13 10.95 -0.85 -5.13
CA PRO A 13 10.78 -1.58 -3.89
C PRO A 13 11.67 -2.83 -3.87
N SER A 14 12.40 -3.04 -2.77
CA SER A 14 13.17 -4.26 -2.52
C SER A 14 12.34 -5.37 -1.85
N PHE A 15 11.02 -5.19 -1.80
CA PHE A 15 10.05 -6.06 -1.14
C PHE A 15 8.94 -6.41 -2.15
N PRO A 16 8.22 -7.53 -1.96
CA PRO A 16 7.18 -7.93 -2.89
C PRO A 16 6.00 -6.96 -2.89
N ILE A 17 5.42 -6.76 -4.07
CA ILE A 17 4.17 -6.03 -4.24
C ILE A 17 3.03 -7.04 -4.28
N ILE A 18 2.13 -6.96 -3.29
CA ILE A 18 0.95 -7.81 -3.18
C ILE A 18 -0.21 -7.16 -3.97
N PRO A 19 -0.76 -7.84 -4.99
CA PRO A 19 -1.93 -7.36 -5.71
C PRO A 19 -3.19 -7.41 -4.84
N LEU A 20 -4.09 -6.44 -5.06
CA LEU A 20 -5.46 -6.55 -4.55
C LEU A 20 -6.19 -7.71 -5.24
N LEU A 21 -7.18 -8.28 -4.55
CA LEU A 21 -8.04 -9.38 -5.00
C LEU A 21 -7.32 -10.72 -5.21
N GLU A 22 -6.02 -10.77 -4.97
CA GLU A 22 -5.26 -12.01 -4.96
C GLU A 22 -5.78 -12.95 -3.86
N ARG A 23 -5.71 -14.26 -4.10
CA ARG A 23 -6.20 -15.25 -3.14
C ARG A 23 -5.29 -15.31 -1.91
N GLU A 24 -5.89 -15.52 -0.75
CA GLU A 24 -5.18 -15.61 0.52
C GLU A 24 -4.04 -16.65 0.48
N GLU A 25 -4.30 -17.83 -0.11
CA GLU A 25 -3.32 -18.91 -0.22
C GLU A 25 -2.07 -18.50 -1.01
N ASP A 26 -2.25 -17.77 -2.12
CA ASP A 26 -1.16 -17.32 -2.98
C ASP A 26 -0.36 -16.22 -2.28
N VAL A 27 -1.06 -15.30 -1.61
CA VAL A 27 -0.41 -14.22 -0.85
C VAL A 27 0.34 -14.72 0.36
N LEU A 28 -0.18 -15.74 1.05
CA LEU A 28 0.49 -16.32 2.21
C LEU A 28 1.89 -16.83 1.84
N GLN A 29 2.04 -17.51 0.71
CA GLN A 29 3.35 -17.98 0.22
C GLN A 29 4.32 -16.81 -0.02
N ILE A 30 3.84 -15.71 -0.60
CA ILE A 30 4.66 -14.51 -0.83
C ILE A 30 5.09 -13.89 0.50
N LEU A 31 4.17 -13.80 1.46
CA LEU A 31 4.42 -13.22 2.78
C LEU A 31 5.38 -14.06 3.62
N GLU A 32 5.28 -15.39 3.56
CA GLU A 32 6.18 -16.33 4.25
C GLU A 32 7.60 -16.28 3.65
N ALA A 33 7.73 -16.10 2.34
CA ALA A 33 9.02 -15.90 1.69
C ALA A 33 9.67 -14.53 2.03
N HIS A 34 8.84 -13.53 2.37
CA HIS A 34 9.31 -12.19 2.72
C HIS A 34 9.85 -12.09 4.15
N GLY A 35 9.23 -12.76 5.12
CA GLY A 35 9.57 -12.60 6.53
C GLY A 35 8.65 -13.34 7.49
N GLU A 36 8.78 -13.07 8.79
CA GLU A 36 7.96 -13.72 9.82
C GLU A 36 6.48 -13.32 9.66
N THR A 37 5.61 -14.31 9.44
CA THR A 37 4.17 -14.09 9.23
C THR A 37 3.34 -14.28 10.50
N LYS A 38 2.43 -13.34 10.75
CA LYS A 38 1.47 -13.38 11.87
C LYS A 38 0.07 -13.06 11.38
N ARG A 39 -0.88 -13.92 11.75
CA ARG A 39 -2.33 -13.71 11.59
C ARG A 39 -2.89 -13.01 12.82
N LYS A 40 -3.75 -12.02 12.62
CA LYS A 40 -4.36 -11.22 13.68
C LYS A 40 -5.79 -10.86 13.31
N GLU A 41 -6.61 -10.65 14.33
CA GLU A 41 -7.87 -9.94 14.20
C GLU A 41 -7.62 -8.55 13.56
N PRO A 42 -8.52 -8.05 12.71
CA PRO A 42 -8.43 -6.71 12.19
C PRO A 42 -8.42 -5.68 13.31
N ASP A 43 -7.60 -4.64 13.14
CA ASP A 43 -7.66 -3.46 13.99
C ASP A 43 -9.08 -2.87 13.96
N ASN A 44 -9.48 -2.16 15.02
CA ASN A 44 -10.84 -1.62 15.11
C ASN A 44 -11.23 -0.75 13.90
N SER A 45 -10.28 -0.02 13.32
CA SER A 45 -10.48 0.77 12.10
C SER A 45 -10.73 -0.07 10.85
N ASP A 46 -10.34 -1.34 10.89
CA ASP A 46 -10.25 -2.22 9.73
C ASP A 46 -11.33 -3.31 9.73
N ARG A 47 -12.07 -3.48 10.83
CA ARG A 47 -13.14 -4.50 10.95
C ARG A 47 -14.25 -4.39 9.89
N THR A 48 -14.42 -3.22 9.29
CA THR A 48 -15.40 -2.98 8.21
C THR A 48 -14.83 -3.29 6.82
N ILE A 49 -13.51 -3.47 6.72
CA ILE A 49 -12.78 -3.65 5.46
C ILE A 49 -11.86 -4.89 5.47
N SER A 50 -11.83 -5.70 6.51
CA SER A 50 -11.24 -7.05 6.50
C SER A 50 -11.84 -7.91 7.60
N GLN A 51 -11.80 -9.23 7.39
CA GLN A 51 -12.16 -10.27 8.36
C GLN A 51 -10.92 -10.75 9.13
N GLU A 52 -9.75 -10.68 8.50
CA GLU A 52 -8.46 -11.03 9.09
C GLU A 52 -7.38 -10.08 8.55
N THR A 53 -6.32 -9.90 9.31
CA THR A 53 -5.09 -9.26 8.83
C THR A 53 -3.91 -10.22 8.94
N ILE A 54 -3.22 -10.43 7.83
CA ILE A 54 -1.95 -11.16 7.77
C ILE A 54 -0.82 -10.12 7.68
N THR A 55 0.13 -10.21 8.59
CA THR A 55 1.30 -9.33 8.64
C THR A 55 2.56 -10.13 8.38
N SER A 56 3.47 -9.61 7.55
CA SER A 56 4.81 -10.15 7.37
C SER A 56 5.84 -9.05 7.62
N GLU A 57 6.89 -9.37 8.37
CA GLU A 57 7.89 -8.40 8.80
C GLU A 57 9.30 -8.90 8.43
N SER A 58 10.02 -8.05 7.71
CA SER A 58 11.44 -8.20 7.41
C SER A 58 12.23 -7.05 8.07
N GLU A 59 13.55 -7.04 7.93
CA GLU A 59 14.42 -6.00 8.49
C GLU A 59 14.03 -4.58 8.04
N HIS A 60 13.45 -4.42 6.85
CA HIS A 60 13.26 -3.12 6.22
C HIS A 60 11.81 -2.78 5.90
N THR A 61 10.90 -3.75 5.98
CA THR A 61 9.51 -3.55 5.57
C THR A 61 8.57 -4.44 6.35
N ARG A 62 7.48 -3.83 6.83
CA ARG A 62 6.29 -4.57 7.25
C ARG A 62 5.23 -4.47 6.17
N ILE A 63 4.74 -5.63 5.74
CA ILE A 63 3.61 -5.77 4.82
C ILE A 63 2.41 -6.24 5.63
N SER A 64 1.31 -5.50 5.60
CA SER A 64 0.04 -5.92 6.18
C SER A 64 -0.99 -6.10 5.07
N VAL A 65 -1.67 -7.24 5.06
CA VAL A 65 -2.69 -7.59 4.09
C VAL A 65 -3.98 -7.87 4.82
N GLY A 66 -5.04 -7.15 4.46
CA GLY A 66 -6.38 -7.45 4.93
C GLY A 66 -7.06 -8.44 4.03
N ILE A 67 -7.60 -9.51 4.62
CA ILE A 67 -8.34 -10.54 3.90
C ILE A 67 -9.83 -10.34 4.10
N PHE A 68 -10.60 -10.47 3.01
CA PHE A 68 -12.05 -10.49 3.04
C PHE A 68 -12.53 -11.54 2.04
N ASN A 69 -13.32 -12.51 2.50
CA ASN A 69 -13.79 -13.64 1.70
C ASN A 69 -12.66 -14.36 0.95
N GLY A 70 -11.53 -14.62 1.63
CA GLY A 70 -10.39 -15.34 1.08
C GLY A 70 -9.56 -14.57 0.03
N LYS A 71 -9.77 -13.26 -0.10
CA LYS A 71 -9.04 -12.40 -1.04
C LYS A 71 -8.47 -11.16 -0.38
N VAL A 72 -7.40 -10.63 -0.97
CA VAL A 72 -6.80 -9.35 -0.54
C VAL A 72 -7.75 -8.19 -0.78
N ARG A 73 -8.11 -7.53 0.32
CA ARG A 73 -9.00 -6.39 0.37
C ARG A 73 -8.23 -5.06 0.51
N TYR A 74 -7.11 -5.10 1.22
CA TYR A 74 -6.13 -4.03 1.25
C TYR A 74 -4.71 -4.57 1.41
N THR A 75 -3.74 -3.77 1.01
CA THR A 75 -2.33 -3.98 1.33
C THR A 75 -1.73 -2.70 1.90
N SER A 76 -0.90 -2.82 2.92
CA SER A 76 -0.20 -1.70 3.56
C SER A 76 1.30 -1.99 3.65
N TYR A 77 2.11 -0.99 3.31
CA TYR A 77 3.57 -1.06 3.33
C TYR A 77 4.14 0.02 4.26
N LEU A 78 4.69 -0.42 5.39
CA LEU A 78 5.48 0.43 6.30
C LEU A 78 6.97 0.14 6.05
N THR A 79 7.73 1.16 5.66
CA THR A 79 9.07 1.00 5.10
C THR A 79 10.06 1.98 5.72
N GLU A 80 10.55 1.69 6.93
CA GLU A 80 11.26 2.66 7.78
C GLU A 80 12.43 3.39 7.08
N HIS A 81 13.19 2.71 6.20
CA HIS A 81 14.36 3.30 5.51
C HIS A 81 14.03 4.13 4.26
N TYR A 82 12.81 4.02 3.72
CA TYR A 82 12.43 4.73 2.51
C TYR A 82 11.80 6.10 2.79
N ASP A 83 11.66 6.47 4.07
CA ASP A 83 10.94 7.66 4.51
C ASP A 83 11.85 8.74 5.13
N GLU A 84 13.18 8.59 4.98
CA GLU A 84 14.22 9.48 5.52
C GLU A 84 14.17 10.93 4.99
N SER A 85 13.46 11.20 3.89
CA SER A 85 13.29 12.55 3.35
C SER A 85 11.96 12.71 2.62
N GLU A 86 11.45 13.94 2.55
CA GLU A 86 10.25 14.29 1.78
C GLU A 86 10.36 13.87 0.32
N LYS A 87 11.55 14.00 -0.29
CA LYS A 87 11.79 13.57 -1.67
C LYS A 87 11.62 12.07 -1.86
N LYS A 88 12.12 11.24 -0.93
CA LYS A 88 11.96 9.78 -0.98
C LYS A 88 10.50 9.37 -0.74
N ARG A 89 9.83 10.01 0.23
CA ARG A 89 8.38 9.84 0.49
C ARG A 89 7.54 10.15 -0.75
N GLY A 90 7.81 11.28 -1.41
CA GLY A 90 7.14 11.65 -2.65
C GLY A 90 7.39 10.65 -3.79
N ALA A 91 8.61 10.14 -3.92
CA ALA A 91 8.93 9.11 -4.92
C ALA A 91 8.19 7.78 -4.65
N LYS A 92 8.08 7.37 -3.38
CA LYS A 92 7.29 6.19 -2.97
C LYS A 92 5.82 6.37 -3.32
N LEU A 93 5.21 7.50 -2.96
CA LEU A 93 3.82 7.79 -3.30
C LEU A 93 3.61 7.79 -4.83
N ALA A 94 4.47 8.47 -5.58
CA ALA A 94 4.40 8.52 -7.04
C ALA A 94 4.48 7.12 -7.67
N TYR A 95 5.33 6.24 -7.15
CA TYR A 95 5.41 4.85 -7.59
C TYR A 95 4.07 4.12 -7.45
N PHE A 96 3.44 4.20 -6.27
CA PHE A 96 2.16 3.51 -6.05
C PHE A 96 0.99 4.12 -6.84
N LEU A 97 0.97 5.45 -7.02
CA LEU A 97 -0.01 6.08 -7.91
C LEU A 97 0.17 5.58 -9.35
N GLN A 98 1.41 5.52 -9.85
CA GLN A 98 1.70 5.03 -11.18
C GLN A 98 1.31 3.56 -11.36
N LEU A 99 1.64 2.71 -10.37
CA LEU A 99 1.31 1.29 -10.36
C LEU A 99 -0.21 1.05 -10.48
N HIS A 100 -1.02 1.90 -9.86
CA HIS A 100 -2.47 1.73 -9.80
C HIS A 100 -3.27 2.57 -10.81
N GLY A 101 -2.64 3.38 -11.64
CA GLY A 101 -3.33 4.04 -12.77
C GLY A 101 -2.76 5.36 -13.27
N GLY A 102 -1.63 5.83 -12.74
CA GLY A 102 -1.13 7.15 -13.13
C GLY A 102 -1.90 8.25 -12.44
N ILE A 103 -1.23 9.38 -12.20
CA ILE A 103 -1.74 10.48 -11.37
C ILE A 103 -3.03 11.09 -11.93
N GLU A 104 -3.19 11.06 -13.25
CA GLU A 104 -4.32 11.61 -14.00
C GLU A 104 -5.62 10.81 -13.83
N GLU A 105 -5.54 9.55 -13.39
CA GLU A 105 -6.73 8.73 -13.11
C GLU A 105 -7.28 8.95 -11.69
N PHE A 106 -6.56 9.70 -10.84
CA PHE A 106 -6.99 10.00 -9.49
C PHE A 106 -7.67 11.36 -9.41
N GLU A 107 -8.57 11.49 -8.44
CA GLU A 107 -9.17 12.77 -8.08
C GLU A 107 -8.16 13.69 -7.39
N GLU A 108 -8.55 14.95 -7.19
CA GLU A 108 -7.79 15.86 -6.34
C GLU A 108 -7.60 15.21 -4.95
N PRO A 109 -6.35 15.11 -4.47
CA PRO A 109 -6.08 14.43 -3.21
C PRO A 109 -6.66 15.20 -2.03
N TRP A 110 -7.23 14.47 -1.10
CA TRP A 110 -7.66 15.04 0.18
C TRP A 110 -6.53 14.90 1.21
N ASP A 111 -6.13 16.01 1.83
CA ASP A 111 -5.09 16.07 2.86
C ASP A 111 -5.70 16.54 4.18
N ASN A 112 -5.46 15.80 5.25
CA ASN A 112 -5.93 16.14 6.60
C ASN A 112 -4.81 16.58 7.56
N GLY A 113 -3.60 16.83 7.05
CA GLY A 113 -2.41 17.21 7.82
C GLY A 113 -1.62 16.05 8.39
N TYR A 114 -2.14 14.82 8.33
CA TYR A 114 -1.47 13.59 8.77
C TYR A 114 -1.38 12.54 7.66
N THR A 115 -2.35 12.56 6.76
CA THR A 115 -2.56 11.54 5.73
C THR A 115 -3.11 12.18 4.46
N ILE A 116 -2.60 11.73 3.32
CA ILE A 116 -3.11 12.10 2.00
C ILE A 116 -3.89 10.92 1.41
N PHE A 117 -5.09 11.22 0.89
CA PHE A 117 -6.00 10.26 0.29
C PHE A 117 -6.11 10.49 -1.20
N TRP A 118 -5.81 9.46 -1.98
CA TRP A 118 -5.88 9.47 -3.44
C TRP A 118 -6.90 8.43 -3.90
N ARG A 119 -8.02 8.91 -4.43
CA ARG A 119 -9.11 8.05 -4.89
C ARG A 119 -9.10 7.94 -6.42
N ASN A 120 -9.16 6.71 -6.93
CA ASN A 120 -9.41 6.42 -8.35
C ASN A 120 -10.82 5.85 -8.50
N LYS A 121 -11.76 6.67 -8.97
CA LYS A 121 -13.17 6.28 -9.14
C LYS A 121 -13.42 5.24 -10.22
N LYS A 122 -12.54 5.17 -11.23
CA LYS A 122 -12.67 4.25 -12.38
C LYS A 122 -12.29 2.83 -11.97
N LYS A 123 -11.12 2.70 -11.33
CA LYS A 123 -10.59 1.41 -10.85
C LYS A 123 -11.12 1.04 -9.47
N LYS A 124 -11.82 1.96 -8.79
CA LYS A 124 -12.33 1.77 -7.43
C LYS A 124 -11.19 1.42 -6.47
N ILE A 125 -10.19 2.28 -6.40
CA ILE A 125 -9.03 2.11 -5.51
C ILE A 125 -8.86 3.38 -4.69
N LEU A 126 -8.54 3.22 -3.41
CA LEU A 126 -8.08 4.28 -2.53
C LEU A 126 -6.63 4.00 -2.12
N ILE A 127 -5.75 4.98 -2.36
CA ILE A 127 -4.39 5.00 -1.82
C ILE A 127 -4.35 5.99 -0.65
N VAL A 128 -3.90 5.51 0.50
CA VAL A 128 -3.75 6.27 1.74
C VAL A 128 -2.27 6.38 2.06
N PHE A 129 -1.75 7.59 2.14
CA PHE A 129 -0.34 7.87 2.38
C PHE A 129 -0.16 8.63 3.71
N GLY A 130 0.53 8.03 4.69
CA GLY A 130 0.80 8.71 5.97
C GLY A 130 2.03 9.62 5.90
N LEU A 131 1.94 10.84 6.42
CA LEU A 131 3.00 11.85 6.28
C LEU A 131 4.21 11.64 7.21
N HIS A 132 4.02 11.04 8.39
CA HIS A 132 5.08 10.90 9.40
C HIS A 132 6.03 9.73 9.13
N CYS A 133 5.48 8.52 8.94
CA CYS A 133 6.26 7.30 8.72
C CYS A 133 6.11 6.75 7.29
N GLY A 134 5.57 7.56 6.37
CA GLY A 134 5.38 7.21 4.97
C GLY A 134 4.60 5.93 4.65
N PRO A 135 3.72 5.35 5.52
CA PRO A 135 3.03 4.13 5.15
C PRO A 135 2.17 4.37 3.91
N VAL A 136 2.16 3.40 3.01
CA VAL A 136 1.27 3.43 1.84
C VAL A 136 0.33 2.25 1.93
N ARG A 137 -0.96 2.56 1.99
CA ARG A 137 -2.02 1.57 1.99
C ARG A 137 -2.86 1.71 0.74
N ILE A 138 -3.13 0.59 0.09
CA ILE A 138 -3.96 0.48 -1.10
C ILE A 138 -5.17 -0.35 -0.71
N ILE A 139 -6.36 0.18 -0.98
CA ILE A 139 -7.63 -0.40 -0.56
C ILE A 139 -8.50 -0.52 -1.81
N ASP A 140 -9.09 -1.69 -2.05
CA ASP A 140 -10.15 -1.81 -3.06
C ASP A 140 -11.39 -1.02 -2.55
N GLU A 141 -12.14 -0.37 -3.42
CA GLU A 141 -13.35 0.39 -3.09
C GLU A 141 -14.55 -0.13 -3.90
N ASN A 142 -14.43 -1.27 -4.57
CA ASN A 142 -15.52 -1.85 -5.35
C ASN A 142 -16.37 -2.83 -4.52
N PRO A 143 -17.60 -2.48 -4.12
CA PRO A 143 -18.44 -3.35 -3.28
C PRO A 143 -18.79 -4.69 -3.93
N GLU A 144 -18.74 -4.78 -5.26
CA GLU A 144 -18.98 -6.03 -5.99
C GLU A 144 -17.95 -7.11 -5.66
N ASN A 145 -16.72 -6.72 -5.31
CA ASN A 145 -15.67 -7.65 -4.94
C ASN A 145 -15.86 -8.25 -3.53
N TRP A 146 -16.82 -7.75 -2.74
CA TRP A 146 -17.00 -8.12 -1.32
C TRP A 146 -18.23 -8.98 -1.09
N LYS A 147 -18.94 -9.33 -2.16
CA LYS A 147 -20.06 -10.25 -2.09
C LYS A 147 -19.53 -11.66 -1.83
N VAL A 148 -20.25 -12.42 -1.00
CA VAL A 148 -20.00 -13.84 -0.72
C VAL A 148 -20.58 -14.68 -1.84
#